data_AF-A0A1F8AZ86-F1
#
_entry.id   AF-A0A1F8AZ86-F1
#
_cell.length_a   1.000
_cell.length_b   1.000
_cell.length_c   1.000
_cell.angle_alpha   90.00
_cell.angle_beta   90.00
_cell.angle_gamma   90.00
#
_symmetry.space_group_name_H-M   'P 1'
#
loop_
_entity.id
_entity.type
_entity.pdbx_description
1 polymer ?
#
loop_
_entity_poly.entity_id
_entity_poly.type
_entity_poly.pdbx_seq_one_letter_code
_entity_poly.pdbx_strand_id
1 'polypeptide(L)'
;MLLLSLLAYSTVNKAAGVETSINFVIFEAGVIAQKTFSFLGTFFLLIAALMLFGTQFSVFGSNARIISENLVIFSPNRFKVEKMHLYFYLSLILQILAGIIIFASGFIEPLTLVVTGAVLNAFSMFIYTGLILWLNMSNLARELRPSPIRIFFVGSAFVFYGAFSLFTIFQRIFK
;
A
#
# COMPACT_ATOMS: atom_id res chain seq x y z
N MET A 1 1.56 15.48 6.97
CA MET A 1 2.95 14.99 6.89
C MET A 1 3.90 15.88 7.69
N LEU A 2 3.98 17.19 7.44
CA LEU A 2 4.90 18.09 8.18
C LEU A 2 4.79 18.01 9.72
N LEU A 3 3.57 17.95 10.27
CA LEU A 3 3.36 17.80 11.73
C LEU A 3 3.83 16.45 12.28
N LEU A 4 3.66 15.37 11.52
CA LEU A 4 4.15 14.04 11.90
C LEU A 4 5.68 13.98 11.80
N SER A 5 6.27 14.63 10.79
CA SER A 5 7.71 14.77 10.66
C SER A 5 8.31 15.60 11.81
N LEU A 6 7.63 16.67 12.23
CA LEU A 6 8.02 17.46 13.39
C LEU A 6 7.90 16.66 14.70
N LEU A 7 6.83 15.88 14.85
CA LEU A 7 6.63 14.99 16.00
C LEU A 7 7.79 14.00 16.08
N ALA A 8 8.06 13.25 15.01
CA ALA A 8 9.17 12.30 14.92
C ALA A 8 10.53 12.95 15.22
N TYR A 9 10.75 14.16 14.69
CA TYR A 9 11.96 14.93 14.96
C TYR A 9 12.10 15.29 16.45
N SER A 10 10.99 15.62 17.12
CA SER A 10 10.97 16.04 18.53
C SER A 10 11.05 14.87 19.53
N THR A 11 10.67 13.67 19.10
CA THR A 11 10.53 12.48 19.96
C THR A 11 11.72 11.55 19.83
N VAL A 12 12.03 11.07 18.62
CA VAL A 12 12.92 9.92 18.38
C VAL A 12 14.13 10.26 17.52
N ASN A 13 14.32 11.52 17.15
CA ASN A 13 15.51 11.94 16.41
C ASN A 13 16.80 11.63 17.17
N LYS A 14 17.74 10.95 16.50
CA LYS A 14 19.03 10.49 17.06
C LYS A 14 18.92 9.44 18.17
N ALA A 15 17.74 8.86 18.40
CA ALA A 15 17.60 7.74 19.34
C ALA A 15 18.21 6.46 18.75
N ALA A 16 19.05 5.78 19.53
CA ALA A 16 19.66 4.51 19.13
C ALA A 16 18.61 3.40 19.03
N GLY A 17 18.66 2.58 17.97
CA GLY A 17 17.78 1.41 17.79
C GLY A 17 16.43 1.69 17.08
N VAL A 18 16.25 2.88 16.50
CA VAL A 18 15.00 3.31 15.82
C VAL A 18 15.04 3.08 14.29
N GLU A 19 16.06 2.38 13.79
CA GLU A 19 16.49 2.53 12.40
C GLU A 19 15.49 1.99 11.35
N THR A 20 14.76 0.89 11.59
CA THR A 20 13.89 0.29 10.54
C THR A 20 12.82 -0.69 11.05
N SER A 21 11.92 -0.32 11.98
CA SER A 21 10.79 -1.22 12.32
C SER A 21 9.63 -0.54 13.05
N ILE A 22 8.59 -1.33 13.36
CA ILE A 22 7.45 -0.93 14.21
C ILE A 22 7.88 -0.37 15.57
N ASN A 23 9.11 -0.67 16.01
CA ASN A 23 9.72 -0.12 17.21
C ASN A 23 9.77 1.41 17.16
N PHE A 24 9.86 2.04 15.98
CA PHE A 24 9.76 3.49 15.82
C PHE A 24 8.50 4.04 16.50
N VAL A 25 7.34 3.47 16.19
CA VAL A 25 6.04 3.93 16.69
C VAL A 25 5.92 3.64 18.20
N ILE A 26 6.48 2.52 18.65
CA ILE A 26 6.47 2.13 20.08
C ILE A 26 7.36 3.08 20.91
N PHE A 27 8.56 3.38 20.44
CA PHE A 27 9.46 4.33 21.10
C PHE A 27 8.89 5.75 21.07
N GLU A 28 8.31 6.17 19.95
CA GLU A 28 7.63 7.46 19.85
C GLU A 28 6.50 7.59 20.87
N ALA A 29 5.68 6.55 21.04
CA ALA A 29 4.64 6.49 22.06
C ALA A 29 5.20 6.59 23.49
N GLY A 30 6.32 5.92 23.76
CA GLY A 30 7.00 5.98 25.05
C GLY A 30 7.52 7.38 25.37
N VAL A 31 8.12 8.07 24.40
CA VAL A 31 8.58 9.45 24.57
C VAL A 31 7.41 10.41 24.77
N ILE A 32 6.30 10.22 24.06
CA ILE A 32 5.06 11.01 24.25
C ILE A 32 4.56 10.83 25.69
N ALA A 33 4.47 9.59 26.19
CA ALA A 33 4.03 9.30 27.55
C ALA A 33 4.92 9.97 28.61
N GLN A 34 6.22 10.04 28.39
CA GLN A 34 7.19 10.67 29.30
C GLN A 34 7.15 12.20 29.27
N LYS A 35 7.02 12.81 28.08
CA LYS A 35 7.05 14.27 27.91
C LYS A 35 5.70 14.96 28.12
N THR A 36 4.61 14.21 28.11
CA THR A 36 3.26 14.73 28.30
C THR A 36 2.52 13.99 29.42
N PHE A 37 1.60 13.08 29.08
CA PHE A 37 0.85 12.26 30.02
C PHE A 37 0.91 10.80 29.60
N SER A 38 1.01 9.90 30.58
CA SER A 38 1.13 8.46 30.33
C SER A 38 0.03 7.91 29.42
N PHE A 39 -1.22 8.37 29.58
CA PHE A 39 -2.35 7.90 28.77
C PHE A 39 -2.22 8.29 27.28
N LEU A 40 -1.56 9.41 26.95
CA LEU A 40 -1.44 9.88 25.57
C LEU A 40 -0.56 8.97 24.71
N GLY A 41 0.45 8.32 25.29
CA GLY A 41 1.25 7.32 24.59
C GLY A 41 0.41 6.11 24.19
N THR A 42 -0.40 5.58 25.11
CA THR A 42 -1.32 4.47 24.82
C THR A 42 -2.40 4.87 23.80
N PHE A 43 -2.95 6.08 23.93
CA PHE A 43 -3.92 6.60 22.98
C PHE A 43 -3.32 6.75 21.58
N PHE A 44 -2.09 7.24 21.47
CA PHE A 44 -1.37 7.31 20.20
C PHE A 44 -1.22 5.94 19.53
N LEU A 45 -0.83 4.91 20.30
CA LEU A 45 -0.74 3.54 19.78
C LEU A 45 -2.10 2.98 19.34
N LEU A 46 -3.17 3.29 20.08
CA LEU A 46 -4.53 2.89 19.70
C LEU A 46 -4.93 3.52 18.36
N ILE A 47 -4.70 4.82 18.18
CA ILE A 47 -4.98 5.51 16.92
C ILE A 47 -4.13 4.94 15.78
N ALA A 48 -2.83 4.72 16.01
CA ALA A 48 -1.95 4.12 15.01
C ALA A 48 -2.45 2.72 14.59
N ALA A 49 -2.85 1.88 15.55
CA ALA A 49 -3.41 0.56 15.27
C ALA A 49 -4.72 0.65 14.46
N LEU A 50 -5.65 1.51 14.86
CA LEU A 50 -6.92 1.71 14.15
C LEU A 50 -6.70 2.22 12.72
N MET A 51 -5.74 3.12 12.51
CA MET A 51 -5.38 3.61 11.17
C MET A 51 -4.78 2.51 10.29
N LEU A 52 -3.91 1.66 10.84
CA LEU A 52 -3.34 0.52 10.13
C LEU A 52 -4.43 -0.47 9.73
N PHE A 53 -5.32 -0.85 10.64
CA PHE A 53 -6.46 -1.72 10.34
C PHE A 53 -7.40 -1.10 9.30
N GLY A 54 -7.75 0.17 9.45
CA GLY A 54 -8.62 0.88 8.51
C GLY A 54 -8.07 0.89 7.09
N THR A 55 -6.77 1.14 6.95
CA THR A 55 -6.09 1.10 5.65
C THR A 55 -6.14 -0.31 5.05
N GLN A 56 -5.83 -1.34 5.83
CA GLN A 56 -5.83 -2.72 5.33
C GLN A 56 -7.24 -3.21 4.97
N PHE A 57 -8.27 -2.90 5.76
CA PHE A 57 -9.65 -3.26 5.42
C PHE A 57 -10.13 -2.62 4.11
N SER A 58 -9.74 -1.36 3.86
CA SER A 58 -10.04 -0.70 2.59
C SER A 58 -9.37 -1.41 1.40
N VAL A 59 -8.12 -1.85 1.57
CA VAL A 59 -7.37 -2.59 0.54
C VAL A 59 -7.99 -3.96 0.27
N PHE A 60 -8.27 -4.76 1.30
CA PHE A 60 -8.93 -6.06 1.16
C PHE A 60 -10.29 -5.94 0.48
N GLY A 61 -11.11 -4.98 0.92
CA GLY A 61 -12.43 -4.75 0.33
C GLY A 61 -12.37 -4.33 -1.14
N SER A 62 -11.49 -3.38 -1.47
CA SER A 62 -11.33 -2.90 -2.85
C SER A 62 -10.80 -3.99 -3.77
N ASN A 63 -9.81 -4.77 -3.33
CA ASN A 63 -9.21 -5.83 -4.12
C ASN A 63 -10.19 -7.00 -4.33
N ALA A 64 -10.87 -7.45 -3.27
CA ALA A 64 -11.90 -8.50 -3.38
C ALA A 64 -13.02 -8.12 -4.37
N ARG A 65 -13.40 -6.83 -4.41
CA ARG A 65 -14.36 -6.29 -5.37
C ARG A 65 -13.82 -6.28 -6.80
N ILE A 66 -12.60 -5.79 -7.01
CA ILE A 66 -11.97 -5.75 -8.35
C ILE A 66 -11.84 -7.17 -8.91
N ILE A 67 -11.42 -8.15 -8.09
CA ILE A 67 -11.29 -9.55 -8.52
C ILE A 67 -12.66 -10.14 -8.86
N SER A 68 -13.69 -9.92 -8.03
CA SER A 68 -15.02 -10.46 -8.30
C SER A 68 -15.65 -9.88 -9.57
N GLU A 69 -15.49 -8.57 -9.80
CA GLU A 69 -15.97 -7.90 -11.01
C GLU A 69 -15.21 -8.40 -12.25
N ASN A 70 -13.87 -8.48 -12.18
CA ASN A 70 -13.04 -8.99 -13.28
C ASN A 70 -13.35 -10.46 -13.62
N LEU A 71 -13.67 -11.29 -12.64
CA LEU A 71 -14.02 -12.71 -12.85
C LEU A 71 -15.30 -12.85 -13.69
N VAL A 72 -16.30 -12.01 -13.42
CA VAL A 72 -17.55 -11.99 -14.18
C VAL A 72 -17.34 -11.45 -15.59
N ILE A 73 -16.55 -10.38 -15.73
CA ILE A 73 -16.23 -9.78 -17.04
C ILE A 73 -15.43 -10.75 -17.92
N PHE A 74 -14.47 -11.47 -17.34
CA PHE A 74 -13.59 -12.39 -18.07
C PHE A 74 -14.33 -13.63 -18.60
N SER A 75 -15.38 -14.09 -17.92
CA SER A 75 -16.10 -15.31 -18.29
C SER A 75 -17.59 -15.23 -17.94
N PRO A 76 -18.36 -14.37 -18.65
CA PRO A 76 -19.77 -14.10 -18.35
C PRO A 76 -20.67 -15.33 -18.51
N ASN A 77 -20.28 -16.29 -19.36
CA ASN A 77 -21.01 -17.56 -19.51
C ASN A 77 -20.85 -18.51 -18.33
N ARG A 78 -19.76 -18.39 -17.55
CA ARG A 78 -19.48 -19.25 -16.38
C ARG A 78 -19.80 -18.57 -15.06
N PHE A 79 -19.58 -17.25 -14.97
CA PHE A 79 -19.77 -16.47 -13.76
C PHE A 79 -20.89 -15.45 -13.97
N LYS A 80 -21.97 -15.58 -13.21
CA LYS A 80 -23.14 -14.71 -13.32
C LYS A 80 -23.05 -13.54 -12.34
N VAL A 81 -23.49 -12.36 -12.78
CA VAL A 81 -23.56 -11.14 -11.96
C VAL A 81 -24.40 -11.35 -10.69
N GLU A 82 -25.46 -12.16 -10.76
CA GLU A 82 -26.34 -12.50 -9.63
C GLU A 82 -25.57 -13.08 -8.42
N LYS A 83 -24.44 -13.77 -8.69
CA LYS A 83 -23.60 -14.42 -7.68
C LYS A 83 -22.38 -13.60 -7.29
N MET A 84 -22.33 -12.31 -7.66
CA MET A 84 -21.16 -11.45 -7.41
C MET A 84 -20.78 -11.34 -5.92
N HIS A 85 -21.77 -11.35 -5.03
CA HIS A 85 -21.53 -11.37 -3.58
C HIS A 85 -20.74 -12.61 -3.13
N LEU A 86 -21.02 -13.79 -3.70
CA LEU A 86 -20.28 -15.03 -3.38
C LEU A 86 -18.83 -14.93 -3.87
N TYR A 87 -18.60 -14.39 -5.06
CA TYR A 87 -17.25 -14.20 -5.60
C TYR A 87 -16.45 -13.18 -4.80
N PHE A 88 -17.11 -12.15 -4.27
CA PHE A 88 -16.50 -11.20 -3.35
C PHE A 88 -16.03 -11.90 -2.07
N TYR A 89 -16.91 -12.64 -1.38
CA TYR A 89 -16.55 -13.35 -0.15
C TYR A 89 -15.48 -14.42 -0.39
N LEU A 90 -15.55 -15.14 -1.51
CA LEU A 90 -14.53 -16.11 -1.90
C LEU A 90 -13.17 -15.42 -2.08
N SER A 91 -13.12 -14.31 -2.81
CA SER A 91 -11.89 -13.55 -3.03
C SER A 91 -11.31 -13.01 -1.72
N LEU A 92 -12.18 -12.52 -0.83
CA LEU A 92 -11.79 -12.04 0.50
C LEU A 92 -11.17 -13.16 1.35
N ILE A 93 -11.85 -14.31 1.46
CA ILE A 93 -11.36 -15.45 2.23
C ILE A 93 -10.05 -15.99 1.64
N LEU A 94 -9.92 -16.07 0.32
CA LEU A 94 -8.67 -16.47 -0.33
C LEU A 94 -7.50 -15.54 0.02
N GLN A 95 -7.72 -14.23 0.03
CA GLN A 95 -6.69 -13.26 0.41
C GLN A 95 -6.28 -13.40 1.88
N ILE A 96 -7.25 -13.61 2.79
CA ILE A 96 -6.98 -13.83 4.22
C ILE A 96 -6.21 -15.14 4.42
N LEU A 97 -6.65 -16.23 3.77
CA LEU A 97 -5.98 -17.53 3.85
C LEU A 97 -4.55 -17.46 3.30
N ALA A 98 -4.34 -16.76 2.19
CA ALA A 98 -2.99 -16.55 1.66
C ALA A 98 -2.09 -15.83 2.68
N GLY A 99 -2.60 -14.79 3.34
CA GLY A 99 -1.88 -14.11 4.43
C GLY A 99 -1.54 -15.04 5.60
N ILE A 100 -2.51 -15.84 6.05
CA ILE A 100 -2.31 -16.83 7.13
C ILE A 100 -1.23 -17.86 6.75
N ILE A 101 -1.26 -18.38 5.51
CA ILE A 101 -0.29 -19.37 5.02
C ILE A 101 1.11 -18.77 4.96
N ILE A 102 1.26 -17.53 4.48
CA ILE A 102 2.55 -16.83 4.43
C ILE A 102 3.11 -16.68 5.85
N PHE A 103 2.31 -16.23 6.81
CA PHE A 103 2.75 -16.11 8.20
C PHE A 103 3.08 -17.47 8.82
N ALA A 104 2.27 -18.50 8.59
CA ALA A 104 2.48 -19.86 9.09
C ALA A 104 3.75 -20.53 8.51
N SER A 105 4.21 -20.07 7.34
CA SER A 105 5.44 -20.57 6.69
C SER A 105 6.72 -20.03 7.33
N GLY A 106 6.63 -19.26 8.42
CA GLY A 106 7.81 -18.79 9.17
C GLY A 106 8.41 -17.48 8.66
N PHE A 107 7.69 -16.73 7.82
CA PHE A 107 8.06 -15.35 7.49
C PHE A 107 7.79 -14.43 8.69
N ILE A 108 8.70 -14.47 9.66
CA ILE A 108 8.56 -13.76 10.94
C ILE A 108 9.16 -12.35 10.85
N GLU A 109 10.09 -12.10 9.93
CA GLU A 109 10.73 -10.80 9.77
C GLU A 109 9.79 -9.78 9.11
N PRO A 110 9.25 -8.82 9.88
CA PRO A 110 8.29 -7.85 9.36
C PRO A 110 8.93 -6.95 8.30
N LEU A 111 10.24 -6.67 8.44
CA LEU A 111 10.96 -5.78 7.56
C LEU A 111 11.04 -6.33 6.12
N THR A 112 11.32 -7.62 5.95
CA THR A 112 11.42 -8.23 4.61
C THR A 112 10.06 -8.22 3.91
N LEU A 113 8.97 -8.52 4.62
CA LEU A 113 7.61 -8.43 4.08
C LEU A 113 7.21 -6.99 3.74
N VAL A 114 7.56 -6.02 4.60
CA VAL A 114 7.28 -4.60 4.38
C VAL A 114 8.05 -4.06 3.18
N VAL A 115 9.35 -4.37 3.07
CA VAL A 115 10.18 -3.96 1.93
C VAL A 115 9.66 -4.59 0.64
N THR A 116 9.36 -5.89 0.65
CA THR A 116 8.78 -6.57 -0.53
C THR A 116 7.46 -5.94 -0.93
N GLY A 117 6.58 -5.65 0.04
CA GLY A 117 5.32 -4.95 -0.20
C GLY A 117 5.52 -3.56 -0.79
N ALA A 118 6.49 -2.78 -0.29
CA ALA A 118 6.82 -1.46 -0.81
C ALA A 118 7.33 -1.52 -2.26
N VAL A 119 8.18 -2.50 -2.59
CA VAL A 119 8.69 -2.72 -3.95
C VAL A 119 7.57 -3.12 -4.92
N LEU A 120 6.72 -4.06 -4.51
CA LEU A 120 5.54 -4.47 -5.30
C LEU A 120 4.56 -3.31 -5.51
N ASN A 121 4.38 -2.45 -4.49
CA ASN A 121 3.56 -1.25 -4.62
C ASN A 121 4.14 -0.26 -5.63
N ALA A 122 5.45 0.02 -5.55
CA ALA A 122 6.13 0.88 -6.53
C ALA A 122 5.99 0.36 -7.96
N PHE A 123 6.15 -0.95 -8.15
CA PHE A 123 5.97 -1.59 -9.46
C PHE A 123 4.52 -1.51 -9.96
N SER A 124 3.56 -1.70 -9.06
CA SER A 124 2.13 -1.53 -9.37
C SER A 124 1.82 -0.09 -9.79
N MET A 125 2.42 0.91 -9.13
CA MET A 125 2.27 2.33 -9.47
C MET A 125 2.89 2.67 -10.83
N PHE A 126 4.02 2.04 -11.19
CA PHE A 126 4.59 2.14 -12.53
C PHE A 126 3.62 1.63 -13.60
N ILE A 127 3.09 0.42 -13.43
CA ILE A 127 2.12 -0.14 -14.40
C ILE A 127 0.85 0.71 -14.47
N TYR A 128 0.31 1.09 -13.31
CA TYR A 128 -0.91 1.90 -13.20
C TYR A 128 -0.78 3.24 -13.93
N THR A 129 0.31 3.98 -13.70
CA THR A 129 0.56 5.29 -14.34
C THR A 129 0.75 5.16 -15.86
N GLY A 130 1.33 4.07 -16.34
CA GLY A 130 1.42 3.78 -17.77
C GLY A 130 0.05 3.48 -18.39
N LEU A 131 -0.73 2.60 -17.76
CA LEU A 131 -2.06 2.22 -18.23
C LEU A 131 -3.05 3.39 -18.21
N ILE A 132 -3.01 4.25 -17.19
CA ILE A 132 -3.91 5.41 -17.11
C ILE A 132 -3.58 6.45 -18.16
N LEU A 133 -2.29 6.70 -18.45
CA LEU A 133 -1.89 7.59 -19.54
C LEU A 133 -2.32 7.03 -20.89
N TRP A 134 -2.12 5.73 -21.10
CA TRP A 134 -2.54 5.06 -22.33
C TRP A 134 -4.06 5.19 -22.52
N LEU A 135 -4.85 4.80 -21.52
CA LEU A 135 -6.32 4.85 -21.56
C LEU A 135 -6.85 6.27 -21.84
N ASN A 136 -6.33 7.28 -21.14
CA ASN A 136 -6.77 8.67 -21.30
C ASN A 136 -6.40 9.27 -22.67
N MET A 137 -5.36 8.75 -23.33
CA MET A 137 -4.90 9.28 -24.62
C MET A 137 -5.46 8.51 -25.81
N SER A 138 -5.73 7.20 -25.67
CA SER A 138 -6.23 6.34 -26.75
C SER A 138 -7.76 6.30 -26.82
N ASN A 139 -8.42 5.96 -25.71
CA ASN A 139 -9.82 5.54 -25.70
C ASN A 139 -10.81 6.67 -25.36
N LEU A 140 -10.33 7.80 -24.84
CA LEU A 140 -11.19 8.95 -24.52
C LEU A 140 -11.33 9.90 -25.71
N ALA A 141 -12.56 10.38 -25.90
CA ALA A 141 -12.88 11.48 -26.80
C ALA A 141 -11.98 12.69 -26.52
N ARG A 142 -11.58 13.40 -27.57
CA ARG A 142 -10.54 14.44 -27.50
C ARG A 142 -10.84 15.55 -26.48
N GLU A 143 -12.12 15.82 -26.25
CA GLU A 143 -12.63 16.83 -25.30
C GLU A 143 -12.47 16.42 -23.83
N LEU A 144 -12.43 15.12 -23.53
CA LEU A 144 -12.29 14.59 -22.17
C LEU A 144 -10.83 14.32 -21.79
N ARG A 145 -9.88 14.60 -22.70
CA ARG A 145 -8.47 14.30 -22.47
C ARG A 145 -7.88 15.23 -21.40
N PRO A 146 -6.97 14.70 -20.54
CA PRO A 146 -6.29 15.50 -19.54
C PRO A 146 -5.43 16.60 -20.19
N SER A 147 -5.27 17.72 -19.48
CA SER A 147 -4.42 18.81 -19.94
C SER A 147 -2.95 18.35 -20.13
N PRO A 148 -2.18 18.98 -21.02
CA PRO A 148 -0.76 18.65 -21.24
C PRO A 148 0.08 18.65 -19.96
N ILE A 149 -0.25 19.54 -19.02
CA ILE A 149 0.39 19.64 -17.71
C ILE A 149 0.16 18.37 -16.88
N ARG A 150 -1.08 17.86 -16.85
CA ARG A 150 -1.38 16.60 -16.15
C ARG A 150 -0.66 15.42 -16.78
N ILE A 151 -0.60 15.38 -18.12
CA ILE A 151 0.15 14.34 -18.84
C ILE A 151 1.62 14.38 -18.46
N PHE A 152 2.23 15.57 -18.39
CA PHE A 152 3.63 15.72 -17.98
C PHE A 152 3.89 15.19 -16.56
N PHE A 153 3.05 15.56 -15.58
CA PHE A 153 3.22 15.09 -14.20
C PHE A 153 3.03 13.59 -14.06
N VAL A 154 2.00 13.02 -14.69
CA VAL A 154 1.76 11.56 -14.64
C VAL A 154 2.86 10.82 -15.40
N GLY A 155 3.35 11.36 -16.52
CA GLY A 155 4.47 10.80 -17.27
C GLY A 155 5.78 10.84 -16.47
N SER A 156 6.02 11.92 -15.74
CA SER A 156 7.16 12.02 -14.82
C SER A 156 7.06 10.99 -13.69
N ALA A 157 5.86 10.78 -13.14
CA ALA A 157 5.61 9.74 -12.14
C ALA A 157 5.87 8.33 -12.70
N PHE A 158 5.44 8.05 -13.94
CA PHE A 158 5.72 6.80 -14.63
C PHE A 158 7.22 6.55 -14.76
N VAL A 159 7.98 7.53 -15.25
CA VAL A 159 9.45 7.41 -15.36
C VAL A 159 10.10 7.23 -13.99
N PHE A 160 9.65 7.99 -12.99
CA PHE A 160 10.18 7.90 -11.62
C PHE A 160 9.96 6.51 -11.01
N TYR A 161 8.71 6.02 -10.98
CA TYR A 161 8.41 4.71 -10.41
C TYR A 161 9.12 3.59 -11.20
N GLY A 162 9.15 3.67 -12.53
CA GLY A 162 9.85 2.69 -13.37
C GLY A 162 11.35 2.64 -13.10
N ALA A 163 12.01 3.80 -13.01
CA ALA A 163 13.44 3.89 -12.73
C ALA A 163 13.79 3.30 -11.35
N PHE A 164 13.01 3.63 -10.31
CA PHE A 164 13.25 3.11 -8.95
C PHE A 164 12.92 1.62 -8.82
N SER A 165 11.88 1.13 -9.49
CA SER A 165 11.58 -0.31 -9.52
C SER A 165 12.68 -1.09 -10.21
N LEU A 166 13.16 -0.63 -11.38
CA LEU A 166 14.28 -1.26 -12.08
C LEU A 166 15.56 -1.22 -11.23
N PHE A 167 15.88 -0.06 -10.65
CA PHE A 167 17.04 0.10 -9.76
C PHE A 167 17.00 -0.89 -8.59
N THR A 168 15.84 -1.05 -7.95
CA THR A 168 15.68 -1.98 -6.82
C THR A 168 15.87 -3.43 -7.24
N ILE A 169 15.34 -3.81 -8.42
CA ILE A 169 15.54 -5.15 -8.99
C ILE A 169 17.03 -5.38 -9.28
N PHE A 170 17.70 -4.42 -9.93
CA PHE A 170 19.14 -4.51 -10.21
C PHE A 170 19.95 -4.66 -8.94
N GLN A 171 19.63 -3.85 -7.91
CA GLN A 171 20.32 -3.91 -6.63
C GLN A 171 20.14 -5.26 -5.92
N ARG A 172 18.97 -5.89 -6.02
CA ARG A 172 18.67 -7.15 -5.33
C ARG A 172 19.16 -8.40 -6.08
N ILE A 173 19.33 -8.31 -7.40
CA ILE A 173 19.79 -9.44 -8.25
C ILE A 173 21.32 -9.44 -8.42
N PHE A 174 21.94 -8.27 -8.58
CA PHE A 174 23.37 -8.15 -8.91
C PHE A 174 24.27 -7.74 -7.74
N LYS A 175 23.70 -7.57 -6.55
CA LYS A 175 24.41 -7.20 -5.31
C LYS A 175 23.86 -8.02 -4.15
#